data_AF-X0X935-F1
#
_entry.id   AF-X0X935-F1
#
_cell.length_a   1.000
_cell.length_b   1.000
_cell.length_c   1.000
_cell.angle_alpha   90.00
_cell.angle_beta   90.00
_cell.angle_gamma   90.00
#
_symmetry.space_group_name_H-M   'P 1'
#
loop_
_entity.id
_entity.type
_entity.pdbx_description
1 polymer ?
#
loop_
_entity_poly.entity_id
_entity_poly.type
_entity_poly.pdbx_seq_one_letter_code
_entity_poly.pdbx_strand_id
1 'polypeptide(L)'
;MIDLHLGDCLDVMAEMDADSIDTIITDPPYGLEFMGKDWDRFVPEKRRKPEWDGRRRNDKAEKWADAVHDRGDGRPGGPSFSVASHYRPNTKCKNCGKWKYDPNPCKCEQPEWEYRIRHEAPTQLLAYQEWCTAWASAALRVAKPGAMMLAFGGTRTHHRLMCAIEDAGWEIRDCLMWLYGSGFPKSHDISKAIDKAAGAE
;
A
#
# COMPACT_ATOMS: atom_id res chain seq x y z
N MET A 1 27.32 -27.53 -9.31
CA MET A 1 27.64 -27.17 -7.91
C MET A 1 26.44 -26.39 -7.38
N ILE A 2 26.07 -26.58 -6.12
CA ILE A 2 24.96 -25.85 -5.50
C ILE A 2 25.54 -25.25 -4.22
N ASP A 3 25.44 -23.93 -4.07
CA ASP A 3 25.91 -23.19 -2.91
C ASP A 3 24.71 -22.61 -2.15
N LEU A 4 24.72 -22.75 -0.83
CA LEU A 4 23.67 -22.24 0.05
C LEU A 4 24.30 -21.30 1.08
N HIS A 5 23.84 -20.05 1.07
CA HIS A 5 24.30 -19.02 1.99
C HIS A 5 23.23 -18.78 3.07
N LEU A 6 23.62 -18.89 4.34
CA LEU A 6 22.76 -18.59 5.48
C LEU A 6 23.03 -17.16 5.96
N GLY A 7 22.05 -16.26 5.82
CA GLY A 7 22.16 -14.88 6.29
C GLY A 7 21.00 -14.00 5.82
N ASP A 8 21.05 -12.73 6.21
CA ASP A 8 20.22 -11.70 5.59
C ASP A 8 20.61 -11.53 4.11
N CYS A 9 19.63 -11.35 3.23
CA CYS A 9 19.91 -11.31 1.80
C CYS A 9 20.74 -10.09 1.39
N LEU A 10 20.65 -8.97 2.11
CA LEU A 10 21.45 -7.78 1.83
C LEU A 10 22.92 -8.02 2.19
N ASP A 11 23.19 -8.65 3.33
CA ASP A 11 24.53 -8.97 3.78
C ASP A 11 25.19 -9.99 2.84
N VAL A 12 24.47 -11.07 2.52
CA VAL A 12 24.94 -12.11 1.58
C VAL A 12 25.20 -11.53 0.20
N MET A 13 24.28 -10.73 -0.34
CA MET A 13 24.49 -10.10 -1.63
C MET A 13 25.63 -9.10 -1.59
N ALA A 14 25.93 -8.43 -0.47
CA ALA A 14 27.06 -7.50 -0.37
C ALA A 14 28.43 -8.18 -0.55
N GLU A 15 28.54 -9.45 -0.18
CA GLU A 15 29.77 -10.25 -0.34
C GLU A 15 29.96 -10.80 -1.76
N MET A 16 28.91 -10.80 -2.59
CA MET A 16 28.98 -11.29 -3.96
C MET A 16 29.66 -10.28 -4.90
N ASP A 17 30.40 -10.79 -5.88
CA ASP A 17 30.97 -9.95 -6.93
C ASP A 17 29.87 -9.23 -7.73
N ALA A 18 30.15 -8.00 -8.16
CA ALA A 18 29.26 -7.30 -9.09
C ALA A 18 29.21 -8.05 -10.44
N ASP A 19 28.11 -7.91 -11.18
CA ASP A 19 27.94 -8.52 -12.50
C ASP A 19 28.26 -10.04 -12.53
N SER A 20 27.88 -10.77 -11.47
CA SER A 20 28.20 -12.19 -11.31
C SER A 20 27.00 -13.13 -11.51
N ILE A 21 25.77 -12.61 -11.42
CA ILE A 21 24.52 -13.39 -11.48
C ILE A 21 23.82 -13.20 -12.83
N ASP A 22 23.50 -14.31 -13.51
CA ASP A 22 22.83 -14.31 -14.82
C ASP A 22 21.30 -14.19 -14.72
N THR A 23 20.69 -14.67 -13.64
CA THR A 23 19.23 -14.67 -13.44
C THR A 23 18.88 -14.69 -11.97
N ILE A 24 17.84 -13.95 -11.60
CA ILE A 24 17.33 -13.88 -10.22
C ILE A 24 15.89 -14.35 -10.18
N ILE A 25 15.58 -15.26 -9.27
CA ILE A 25 14.22 -15.70 -8.97
C ILE A 25 14.00 -15.50 -7.49
N THR A 26 13.01 -14.68 -7.12
CA THR A 26 12.81 -14.25 -5.73
C THR A 26 11.35 -14.32 -5.32
N ASP A 27 11.12 -14.83 -4.12
CA ASP A 27 9.82 -14.85 -3.45
C ASP A 27 9.94 -14.07 -2.13
N PRO A 28 10.01 -12.72 -2.19
CA PRO A 28 10.17 -11.89 -1.00
C PRO A 28 8.92 -11.97 -0.11
N PRO A 29 9.01 -11.54 1.16
CA PRO A 29 7.84 -11.19 1.95
C PRO A 29 6.86 -10.30 1.16
N TYR A 30 5.57 -10.44 1.41
CA TYR A 30 4.51 -9.75 0.65
C TYR A 30 3.97 -8.52 1.35
N GLY A 31 4.41 -8.22 2.57
CA GLY A 31 3.90 -7.10 3.36
C GLY A 31 2.42 -7.26 3.71
N LEU A 32 1.96 -8.50 3.93
CA LEU A 32 0.56 -8.84 4.20
C LEU A 32 0.28 -9.12 5.69
N GLU A 33 1.31 -9.04 6.54
CA GLU A 33 1.28 -9.54 7.92
C GLU A 33 0.80 -11.00 8.00
N PHE A 34 1.24 -11.83 7.05
CA PHE A 34 0.75 -13.19 6.91
C PHE A 34 0.90 -13.98 8.22
N MET A 35 -0.22 -14.47 8.75
CA MET A 35 -0.30 -15.18 10.03
C MET A 35 0.29 -14.43 11.23
N GLY A 36 0.35 -13.10 11.19
CA GLY A 36 0.90 -12.28 12.28
C GLY A 36 2.39 -12.48 12.51
N LYS A 37 3.13 -12.94 11.49
CA LYS A 37 4.58 -13.10 11.57
C LYS A 37 5.29 -11.76 11.31
N ASP A 38 6.26 -11.45 12.15
CA ASP A 38 6.93 -10.14 12.14
C ASP A 38 7.78 -9.90 10.87
N TRP A 39 8.28 -10.96 10.22
CA TRP A 39 9.06 -10.82 8.99
C TRP A 39 8.24 -10.33 7.78
N ASP A 40 6.91 -10.38 7.85
CA ASP A 40 5.98 -9.90 6.81
C ASP A 40 5.27 -8.60 7.23
N ARG A 41 5.72 -7.99 8.34
CA ARG A 41 5.18 -6.76 8.92
C ARG A 41 6.20 -5.64 8.77
N PHE A 42 5.76 -4.54 8.15
CA PHE A 42 6.59 -3.37 7.89
C PHE A 42 5.99 -2.16 8.59
N VAL A 43 6.43 -1.87 9.81
CA VAL A 43 5.97 -0.69 10.58
C VAL A 43 7.13 0.28 10.74
N PRO A 44 7.02 1.55 10.32
CA PRO A 44 8.10 2.51 10.51
C PRO A 44 8.34 2.79 12.00
N GLU A 45 9.59 2.72 12.47
CA GLU A 45 9.95 3.08 13.86
C GLU A 45 9.72 4.56 14.17
N LYS A 46 9.86 5.45 13.18
CA LYS A 46 9.74 6.90 13.36
C LYS A 46 8.97 7.56 12.22
N ARG A 47 8.07 8.45 12.62
CA ARG A 47 7.28 9.29 11.72
C ARG A 47 8.19 10.28 10.99
N ARG A 48 8.43 10.10 9.70
CA ARG A 48 9.03 11.14 8.84
C ARG A 48 8.06 12.31 8.71
N LYS A 49 8.52 13.54 8.93
CA LYS A 49 7.77 14.76 8.57
C LYS A 49 7.89 14.94 7.05
N PRO A 50 6.80 14.87 6.27
CA PRO A 50 6.86 15.38 4.90
C PRO A 50 6.92 16.92 4.97
N GLU A 51 7.93 17.52 4.34
CA GLU A 51 7.95 18.96 4.11
C GLU A 51 7.11 19.26 2.88
N TRP A 52 5.82 19.48 3.10
CA TRP A 52 4.93 20.13 2.13
C TRP A 52 4.66 21.55 2.66
N ASP A 53 5.19 22.56 1.96
CA ASP A 53 5.27 23.97 2.42
C ASP A 53 3.97 24.78 2.29
N GLY A 54 2.86 24.12 1.95
CA GLY A 54 1.55 24.77 1.92
C GLY A 54 1.32 25.73 0.75
N ARG A 55 2.22 25.83 -0.24
CA ARG A 55 1.92 26.63 -1.44
C ARG A 55 0.99 25.89 -2.37
N ARG A 56 -0.18 26.49 -2.62
CA ARG A 56 -1.11 26.08 -3.66
C ARG A 56 -0.38 26.16 -5.01
N ARG A 57 -0.40 25.08 -5.77
CA ARG A 57 -0.15 25.10 -7.21
C ARG A 57 -1.32 25.82 -7.88
N ASN A 58 -1.39 27.14 -7.73
CA ASN A 58 -2.15 27.98 -8.66
C ASN A 58 -1.29 28.02 -9.95
N ASP A 59 -1.77 27.84 -11.16
CA ASP A 59 -2.97 28.42 -11.77
C ASP A 59 -3.55 27.47 -12.84
N LYS A 60 -4.89 27.46 -13.01
CA LYS A 60 -5.69 26.76 -14.05
C LYS A 60 -6.10 25.29 -13.82
N ALA A 61 -6.55 24.92 -12.63
CA ALA A 61 -7.27 23.66 -12.40
C ALA A 61 -8.79 23.86 -12.16
N GLU A 62 -9.43 24.86 -12.78
CA GLU A 62 -10.88 25.12 -12.70
C GLU A 62 -11.75 24.11 -13.48
N LYS A 63 -11.39 22.82 -13.57
CA LYS A 63 -12.23 21.84 -14.31
C LYS A 63 -12.46 20.48 -13.66
N TRP A 64 -12.01 20.25 -12.42
CA TRP A 64 -12.19 18.94 -11.77
C TRP A 64 -13.20 18.92 -10.61
N ALA A 65 -13.84 20.04 -10.28
CA ALA A 65 -14.81 20.11 -9.18
C ALA A 65 -16.27 19.78 -9.56
N ASP A 66 -16.59 19.67 -10.85
CA ASP A 66 -17.98 19.45 -11.31
C ASP A 66 -18.32 17.98 -11.64
N ALA A 67 -17.45 17.02 -11.33
CA ALA A 67 -17.65 15.65 -11.80
C ALA A 67 -17.47 14.58 -10.73
N VAL A 68 -17.91 14.77 -9.47
CA VAL A 68 -18.22 13.63 -8.60
C VAL A 68 -19.04 14.01 -7.35
N HIS A 69 -20.32 13.59 -7.34
CA HIS A 69 -21.24 13.37 -6.21
C HIS A 69 -22.14 14.53 -5.73
N ASP A 70 -23.21 14.77 -6.50
CA ASP A 70 -24.56 14.84 -5.91
C ASP A 70 -25.41 13.71 -6.51
N ARG A 71 -26.09 12.95 -5.66
CA ARG A 71 -27.28 12.15 -6.02
C ARG A 71 -28.21 12.07 -4.80
N GLY A 72 -28.75 13.21 -4.36
CA GLY A 72 -29.86 13.29 -3.42
C GLY A 72 -31.16 12.59 -3.91
N ASP A 73 -31.14 11.29 -4.20
CA ASP A 73 -32.26 10.55 -4.82
C ASP A 73 -32.72 9.27 -4.06
N GLY A 74 -32.26 9.03 -2.83
CA GLY A 74 -32.93 8.09 -1.90
C GLY A 74 -32.92 6.60 -2.28
N ARG A 75 -32.04 6.14 -3.18
CA ARG A 75 -31.87 4.71 -3.50
C ARG A 75 -30.81 4.02 -2.62
N PRO A 76 -30.95 2.73 -2.27
CA PRO A 76 -29.98 2.03 -1.43
C PRO A 76 -28.63 1.91 -2.15
N GLY A 77 -27.56 2.30 -1.45
CA GLY A 77 -26.20 2.29 -1.98
C GLY A 77 -25.75 0.89 -2.37
N GLY A 78 -25.30 0.72 -3.62
CA GLY A 78 -24.67 -0.51 -4.10
C GLY A 78 -23.36 -0.82 -3.36
N PRO A 79 -22.82 -2.04 -3.50
CA PRO A 79 -21.64 -2.47 -2.77
C PRO A 79 -20.44 -1.59 -3.13
N SER A 80 -19.84 -0.97 -2.12
CA SER A 80 -18.70 -0.06 -2.31
C SER A 80 -17.43 -0.83 -2.65
N PHE A 81 -17.06 -0.87 -3.93
CA PHE A 81 -15.69 -1.16 -4.34
C PHE A 81 -14.90 0.16 -4.43
N SER A 82 -14.43 0.68 -3.30
CA SER A 82 -13.38 1.71 -3.31
C SER A 82 -12.44 1.60 -2.11
N VAL A 83 -11.19 1.27 -2.45
CA VAL A 83 -9.99 1.34 -1.62
C VAL A 83 -9.55 2.81 -1.52
N ALA A 84 -10.02 3.49 -0.48
CA ALA A 84 -9.29 4.51 0.26
C ALA A 84 -10.19 4.92 1.42
N SER A 85 -9.88 4.48 2.63
CA SER A 85 -10.48 5.07 3.82
C SER A 85 -9.93 6.50 3.95
N HIS A 86 -10.53 7.46 3.24
CA HIS A 86 -10.46 8.86 3.62
C HIS A 86 -11.27 9.02 4.91
N TYR A 87 -10.81 8.38 5.99
CA TYR A 87 -11.28 8.66 7.32
C TYR A 87 -10.76 10.07 7.64
N ARG A 88 -11.54 11.09 7.28
CA ARG A 88 -11.29 12.45 7.76
C ARG A 88 -11.54 12.41 9.27
N PRO A 89 -10.50 12.45 10.12
CA PRO A 89 -10.70 12.31 11.55
C PRO A 89 -11.58 13.46 12.03
N ASN A 90 -12.47 13.14 12.97
CA ASN A 90 -13.22 14.17 13.69
C ASN A 90 -12.24 15.22 14.25
N THR A 91 -12.60 16.50 14.18
CA THR A 91 -11.69 17.62 14.44
C THR A 91 -12.23 18.48 15.58
N LYS A 92 -11.35 19.01 16.44
CA LYS A 92 -11.71 19.94 17.52
C LYS A 92 -11.67 21.39 17.03
N CYS A 93 -12.61 22.19 17.51
CA CYS A 93 -12.59 23.63 17.36
C CYS A 93 -11.51 24.22 18.27
N LYS A 94 -10.63 25.08 17.75
CA LYS A 94 -9.60 25.77 18.56
C LYS A 94 -10.22 26.73 19.58
N ASN A 95 -11.40 27.26 19.28
CA ASN A 95 -12.04 28.28 20.11
C ASN A 95 -12.70 27.70 21.36
N CYS A 96 -13.26 26.48 21.29
CA CYS A 96 -13.97 25.87 22.42
C CYS A 96 -13.54 24.45 22.78
N GLY A 97 -12.60 23.86 22.04
CA GLY A 97 -12.12 22.50 22.27
C GLY A 97 -13.14 21.38 21.97
N LYS A 98 -14.38 21.72 21.59
CA LYS A 98 -15.42 20.75 21.25
C LYS A 98 -15.22 20.19 19.84
N TRP A 99 -15.68 18.96 19.66
CA TRP A 99 -15.60 18.23 18.40
C TRP A 99 -16.62 18.72 17.37
N LYS A 100 -16.33 18.50 16.10
CA LYS A 100 -17.22 18.81 14.98
C LYS A 100 -18.39 17.84 14.86
N TYR A 101 -18.12 16.54 14.97
CA TYR A 101 -19.09 15.45 14.85
C TYR A 101 -19.15 14.65 16.15
N ASP A 102 -19.82 15.19 17.16
CA ASP A 102 -19.99 14.59 18.50
C ASP A 102 -21.43 14.82 18.96
N PRO A 103 -22.00 13.99 19.85
CA PRO A 103 -23.34 14.21 20.39
C PRO A 103 -23.55 15.60 21.02
N ASN A 104 -22.48 16.26 21.50
CA ASN A 104 -22.50 17.64 21.98
C ASN A 104 -21.44 18.49 21.23
N PRO A 105 -21.73 18.91 19.98
CA PRO A 105 -20.73 19.48 19.08
C PRO A 105 -20.41 20.96 19.41
N CYS A 106 -19.37 21.49 18.77
CA CYS A 106 -19.03 22.92 18.79
C CYS A 106 -20.22 23.79 18.34
N LYS A 107 -20.45 24.91 19.05
CA LYS A 107 -21.49 25.90 18.74
C LYS A 107 -20.93 27.32 18.61
N CYS A 108 -19.62 27.47 18.41
CA CYS A 108 -19.01 28.78 18.19
C CYS A 108 -19.61 29.44 16.95
N GLU A 109 -19.89 30.74 17.02
CA GLU A 109 -20.41 31.53 15.90
C GLU A 109 -19.43 31.57 14.73
N GLN A 110 -18.13 31.64 15.04
CA GLN A 110 -17.04 31.51 14.07
C GLN A 110 -16.08 30.41 14.55
N PRO A 111 -16.34 29.14 14.23
CA PRO A 111 -15.50 28.04 14.67
C PRO A 111 -14.21 27.99 13.84
N GLU A 112 -13.06 28.04 14.51
CA GLU A 112 -11.78 27.72 13.87
C GLU A 112 -11.47 26.23 14.03
N TRP A 113 -11.27 25.50 12.93
CA TRP A 113 -11.03 24.05 12.94
C TRP A 113 -9.56 23.72 12.72
N GLU A 114 -8.97 22.90 13.60
CA GLU A 114 -7.63 22.35 13.38
C GLU A 114 -7.74 21.06 12.56
N TYR A 115 -7.76 21.18 11.22
CA TYR A 115 -7.71 20.00 10.37
C TYR A 115 -6.34 19.33 10.48
N ARG A 116 -6.24 18.31 11.34
CA ARG A 116 -5.10 17.40 11.32
C ARG A 116 -5.30 16.47 10.15
N ILE A 117 -4.70 16.82 9.01
CA ILE A 117 -4.33 15.79 8.06
C ILE A 117 -3.40 14.87 8.84
N ARG A 118 -3.85 13.64 9.09
CA ARG A 118 -2.99 12.58 9.58
C ARG A 118 -1.98 12.29 8.48
N HIS A 119 -0.92 13.10 8.44
CA HIS A 119 0.32 12.75 7.77
C HIS A 119 0.96 11.69 8.66
N GLU A 120 0.40 10.49 8.56
CA GLU A 120 0.88 9.32 9.26
C GLU A 120 2.25 8.94 8.70
N ALA A 121 3.01 8.21 9.52
CA ALA A 121 4.22 7.51 9.07
C ALA A 121 3.96 6.80 7.72
N PRO A 122 5.00 6.49 6.91
CA PRO A 122 4.78 5.71 5.71
C PRO A 122 3.85 4.55 6.04
N THR A 123 2.75 4.44 5.30
CA THR A 123 1.84 3.31 5.49
C THR A 123 2.69 2.04 5.41
N GLN A 124 2.26 0.95 6.06
CA GLN A 124 2.98 -0.32 5.99
C GLN A 124 3.43 -0.68 4.57
N LEU A 125 2.64 -0.31 3.57
CA LEU A 125 2.91 -0.46 2.15
C LEU A 125 4.07 0.37 1.60
N LEU A 126 4.28 1.59 2.11
CA LEU A 126 5.43 2.42 1.76
C LEU A 126 6.71 1.89 2.41
N ALA A 127 6.65 1.48 3.68
CA ALA A 127 7.79 0.84 4.34
C ALA A 127 8.16 -0.49 3.64
N TYR A 128 7.16 -1.24 3.18
CA TYR A 128 7.36 -2.42 2.35
C TYR A 128 8.04 -2.09 1.01
N GLN A 129 7.63 -1.01 0.33
CA GLN A 129 8.28 -0.54 -0.90
C GLN A 129 9.74 -0.15 -0.62
N GLU A 130 10.02 0.62 0.43
CA GLU A 130 11.38 1.03 0.81
C GLU A 130 12.29 -0.19 1.07
N TRP A 131 11.78 -1.18 1.81
CA TRP A 131 12.50 -2.44 2.02
C TRP A 131 12.72 -3.20 0.71
N CYS A 132 11.71 -3.23 -0.17
CA CYS A 132 11.84 -3.88 -1.47
C CYS A 132 12.89 -3.20 -2.37
N THR A 133 12.94 -1.87 -2.35
CA THR A 133 13.91 -1.11 -3.13
C THR A 133 15.32 -1.46 -2.67
N ALA A 134 15.55 -1.61 -1.36
CA ALA A 134 16.87 -1.95 -0.83
C ALA A 134 17.41 -3.28 -1.39
N TRP A 135 16.63 -4.37 -1.32
CA TRP A 135 17.11 -5.66 -1.85
C TRP A 135 17.13 -5.69 -3.37
N ALA A 136 16.21 -4.99 -4.06
CA ALA A 136 16.21 -4.92 -5.51
C ALA A 136 17.43 -4.15 -6.04
N SER A 137 17.90 -3.12 -5.34
CA SER A 137 19.14 -2.40 -5.67
C SER A 137 20.38 -3.26 -5.43
N ALA A 138 20.43 -4.00 -4.33
CA ALA A 138 21.51 -4.97 -4.08
C ALA A 138 21.54 -6.07 -5.15
N ALA A 139 20.37 -6.56 -5.55
CA ALA A 139 20.21 -7.53 -6.62
C ALA A 139 20.67 -6.98 -7.98
N LEU A 140 20.39 -5.70 -8.28
CA LEU A 140 20.86 -5.07 -9.52
C LEU A 140 22.38 -4.99 -9.60
N ARG A 141 23.06 -4.73 -8.47
CA ARG A 141 24.53 -4.66 -8.41
C ARG A 141 25.20 -5.99 -8.78
N VAL A 142 24.65 -7.11 -8.32
CA VAL A 142 25.22 -8.44 -8.58
C VAL A 142 24.78 -9.02 -9.92
N ALA A 143 23.73 -8.47 -10.52
CA ALA A 143 23.19 -8.91 -11.80
C ALA A 143 24.07 -8.46 -12.96
N LYS A 144 24.38 -9.38 -13.89
CA LYS A 144 25.07 -9.04 -15.13
C LYS A 144 24.23 -8.11 -16.00
N PRO A 145 24.84 -7.31 -16.88
CA PRO A 145 24.11 -6.57 -17.91
C PRO A 145 23.21 -7.50 -18.72
N GLY A 146 21.90 -7.23 -18.72
CA GLY A 146 20.89 -8.03 -19.43
C GLY A 146 20.34 -9.23 -18.65
N ALA A 147 20.76 -9.44 -17.40
CA ALA A 147 20.15 -10.44 -16.53
C ALA A 147 18.66 -10.18 -16.31
N MET A 148 17.89 -11.26 -16.13
CA MET A 148 16.46 -11.19 -15.87
C MET A 148 16.12 -11.50 -14.41
N MET A 149 15.10 -10.83 -13.89
CA MET A 149 14.51 -11.09 -12.58
C MET A 149 13.06 -11.56 -12.73
N LEU A 150 12.70 -12.63 -12.01
CA LEU A 150 11.32 -13.01 -11.74
C LEU A 150 11.05 -12.84 -10.25
N ALA A 151 10.13 -11.94 -9.90
CA ALA A 151 9.74 -11.66 -8.52
C ALA A 151 8.27 -12.06 -8.28
N PHE A 152 8.03 -12.86 -7.25
CA PHE A 152 6.69 -13.20 -6.79
C PHE A 152 6.15 -12.11 -5.86
N GLY A 153 4.85 -11.83 -5.96
CA GLY A 153 4.20 -10.79 -5.17
C GLY A 153 2.77 -11.13 -4.81
N GLY A 154 2.34 -10.67 -3.63
CA GLY A 154 0.98 -10.81 -3.17
C GLY A 154 0.00 -9.91 -3.94
N THR A 155 -1.22 -10.38 -4.19
CA THR A 155 -2.23 -9.64 -4.98
C THR A 155 -2.51 -8.22 -4.47
N ARG A 156 -2.47 -8.00 -3.16
CA ARG A 156 -2.76 -6.71 -2.51
C ARG A 156 -1.59 -5.73 -2.53
N THR A 157 -0.35 -6.20 -2.69
CA THR A 157 0.87 -5.42 -2.46
C THR A 157 1.83 -5.45 -3.64
N HIS A 158 1.58 -6.28 -4.66
CA HIS A 158 2.42 -6.41 -5.85
C HIS A 158 2.74 -5.07 -6.52
N HIS A 159 1.80 -4.12 -6.50
CA HIS A 159 2.01 -2.78 -7.05
C HIS A 159 3.17 -2.03 -6.36
N ARG A 160 3.37 -2.21 -5.05
CA ARG A 160 4.50 -1.63 -4.30
C ARG A 160 5.81 -2.33 -4.61
N LEU A 161 5.78 -3.65 -4.74
CA LEU A 161 6.93 -4.45 -5.18
C LEU A 161 7.40 -4.00 -6.58
N MET A 162 6.47 -3.83 -7.53
CA MET A 162 6.79 -3.35 -8.87
C MET A 162 7.41 -1.94 -8.84
N CYS A 163 6.79 -0.99 -8.13
CA CYS A 163 7.38 0.34 -7.96
C CYS A 163 8.77 0.27 -7.34
N ALA A 164 8.97 -0.55 -6.31
CA ALA A 164 10.27 -0.71 -5.66
C ALA A 164 11.36 -1.24 -6.61
N ILE A 165 11.02 -2.23 -7.43
CA ILE A 165 11.94 -2.82 -8.42
C ILE A 165 12.28 -1.79 -9.51
N GLU A 166 11.31 -1.02 -9.99
CA GLU A 166 11.52 0.07 -10.95
C GLU A 166 12.38 1.20 -10.33
N ASP A 167 12.06 1.64 -9.11
CA ASP A 167 12.80 2.65 -8.35
C ASP A 167 14.26 2.22 -8.11
N ALA A 168 14.53 0.91 -8.00
CA ALA A 168 15.87 0.35 -7.86
C ALA A 168 16.68 0.39 -9.17
N GLY A 169 16.05 0.67 -10.32
CA GLY A 169 16.69 0.82 -11.63
C GLY A 169 16.41 -0.33 -12.60
N TRP A 170 15.56 -1.29 -12.26
CA TRP A 170 15.16 -2.36 -13.18
C TRP A 170 14.08 -1.89 -14.17
N GLU A 171 14.04 -2.52 -15.34
CA GLU A 171 12.97 -2.32 -16.32
C GLU A 171 11.89 -3.41 -16.16
N ILE A 172 10.63 -3.02 -15.93
CA ILE A 172 9.51 -3.95 -15.87
C ILE A 172 9.14 -4.41 -17.28
N ARG A 173 9.33 -5.70 -17.58
CA ARG A 173 9.03 -6.29 -18.89
C ARG A 173 7.61 -6.81 -19.02
N ASP A 174 7.11 -7.49 -18.00
CA ASP A 174 5.79 -8.10 -18.03
C ASP A 174 5.27 -8.34 -16.59
N CYS A 175 3.99 -8.66 -16.48
CA CYS A 175 3.33 -9.10 -15.26
C CYS A 175 2.66 -10.46 -15.49
N LEU A 176 3.22 -11.51 -14.89
CA LEU A 176 2.67 -12.86 -14.96
C LEU A 176 1.68 -13.09 -13.81
N MET A 177 0.50 -13.62 -14.14
CA MET A 177 -0.55 -13.92 -13.15
C MET A 177 -0.62 -15.42 -12.88
N TRP A 178 -0.31 -15.82 -11.64
CA TRP A 178 -0.50 -17.20 -11.21
C TRP A 178 -1.98 -17.45 -10.85
N LEU A 179 -2.72 -17.99 -11.82
CA LEU A 179 -4.15 -18.29 -11.69
C LEU A 179 -4.37 -19.75 -11.25
N TYR A 180 -5.07 -19.92 -10.13
CA TYR A 180 -5.49 -21.24 -9.66
C TYR A 180 -6.88 -21.58 -10.23
N GLY A 181 -6.97 -22.66 -11.00
CA GLY A 181 -8.24 -23.15 -11.57
C GLY A 181 -9.15 -23.88 -10.57
N SER A 182 -8.63 -24.18 -9.38
CA SER A 182 -9.34 -24.91 -8.31
C SER A 182 -9.05 -24.28 -6.95
N GLY A 183 -10.09 -24.01 -6.16
CA GLY A 183 -9.95 -23.55 -4.78
C GLY A 183 -11.22 -22.88 -4.23
N PHE A 184 -11.37 -22.93 -2.90
CA PHE A 184 -12.35 -22.10 -2.20
C PHE A 184 -11.99 -20.60 -2.35
N PRO A 185 -12.97 -19.69 -2.42
CA PRO A 185 -12.72 -18.26 -2.46
C PRO A 185 -11.77 -17.84 -1.33
N LYS A 186 -10.68 -17.16 -1.64
CA LYS A 186 -9.70 -16.67 -0.64
C LYS A 186 -10.24 -15.52 0.24
N SER A 187 -11.51 -15.16 0.05
CA SER A 187 -12.24 -14.08 0.73
C SER A 187 -13.66 -14.56 1.00
N HIS A 188 -14.64 -13.66 1.05
CA HIS A 188 -16.05 -14.00 1.28
C HIS A 188 -16.55 -15.02 0.25
N ASP A 189 -17.06 -16.16 0.73
CA ASP A 189 -17.71 -17.17 -0.09
C ASP A 189 -19.14 -16.71 -0.41
N ILE A 190 -19.31 -16.16 -1.61
CA ILE A 190 -20.59 -15.59 -2.06
C ILE A 190 -21.67 -16.67 -2.10
N SER A 191 -21.33 -17.93 -2.43
CA SER A 191 -22.31 -19.02 -2.48
C SER A 191 -22.88 -19.27 -1.08
N LYS A 192 -22.01 -19.43 -0.09
CA LYS A 192 -22.44 -19.59 1.31
C LYS A 192 -23.26 -18.41 1.82
N ALA A 193 -22.89 -17.19 1.42
CA ALA A 193 -23.63 -16.00 1.80
C ALA A 193 -25.05 -15.97 1.21
N ILE A 194 -25.22 -16.44 -0.03
CA ILE A 194 -26.51 -16.61 -0.68
C ILE A 194 -27.33 -17.70 0.01
N ASP A 195 -26.73 -18.86 0.26
CA ASP A 195 -27.40 -20.00 0.93
C ASP A 195 -27.92 -19.59 2.32
N LYS A 196 -27.09 -18.87 3.08
CA LYS A 196 -27.45 -18.29 4.38
C LYS A 196 -28.59 -17.27 4.27
N ALA A 197 -28.57 -16.40 3.26
CA ALA A 197 -29.64 -15.41 3.04
C ALA A 197 -30.97 -16.08 2.62
N ALA A 198 -30.89 -17.22 1.94
CA ALA A 198 -32.04 -18.03 1.52
C ALA A 198 -32.56 -18.97 2.62
N GLY A 199 -31.88 -19.06 3.77
CA GLY A 199 -32.26 -19.97 4.86
C GLY A 199 -32.03 -21.45 4.55
N ALA A 200 -31.09 -21.76 3.66
CA ALA A 200 -30.75 -23.11 3.22
C ALA A 200 -29.56 -23.74 3.99
N GLU A 201 -29.14 -23.15 5.11
CA GLU A 201 -28.10 -23.66 6.02
C GLU A 201 -28.65 -24.54 7.15
#